data_AF-A0A433WVI1-F1
#
_entry.id   AF-A0A433WVI1-F1
#
_cell.length_a   1.000
_cell.length_b   1.000
_cell.length_c   1.000
_cell.angle_alpha   90.00
_cell.angle_beta   90.00
_cell.angle_gamma   90.00
#
_symmetry.space_group_name_H-M   'P 1'
#
loop_
_entity.id
_entity.type
_entity.pdbx_description
1 polymer ?
#
loop_
_entity_poly.entity_id
_entity_poly.type
_entity_poly.pdbx_seq_one_letter_code
_entity_poly.pdbx_strand_id
1 'polypeptide(L)' 'MEALYFDANWYLAAYPDVGACGMDPVEHFMTHGYLEGRDPNGHFSVGEYIAANPDIPLTINPFLHFIMHGAAEGRPLRR' A
#
# COMPACT_ATOMS: atom_id res chain seq x y z
N MET A 1 0.60 10.69 -10.28
CA MET A 1 1.85 9.91 -10.38
C MET A 1 2.39 9.54 -9.00
N GLU A 2 2.09 10.32 -7.96
CA GLU A 2 2.59 10.09 -6.59
C GLU A 2 2.07 8.82 -5.90
N ALA A 3 0.90 8.34 -6.31
CA ALA A 3 0.36 7.09 -5.83
C ALA A 3 1.08 5.83 -6.34
N LEU A 4 2.08 5.94 -7.23
CA LEU A 4 2.77 4.77 -7.82
C LEU A 4 4.05 4.37 -7.08
N TYR A 5 4.49 5.15 -6.09
CA TYR A 5 5.71 4.87 -5.35
C TYR A 5 5.45 4.67 -3.86
N PHE A 6 6.30 3.87 -3.22
CA PHE A 6 6.31 3.77 -1.77
C PHE A 6 7.04 4.99 -1.19
N ASP A 7 6.45 5.65 -0.19
CA ASP A 7 7.06 6.79 0.49
C ASP A 7 7.51 6.37 1.89
N ALA A 8 8.80 6.04 2.04
CA ALA A 8 9.35 5.59 3.31
C ALA A 8 9.27 6.64 4.42
N ASN A 9 9.43 7.92 4.10
CA ASN A 9 9.38 8.98 5.10
C ASN A 9 7.95 9.16 5.61
N TRP A 10 6.99 9.19 4.69
CA TRP A 10 5.57 9.22 5.04
C TRP A 10 5.17 7.97 5.83
N TYR A 11 5.60 6.79 5.38
CA TYR A 11 5.26 5.52 6.01
C TYR A 11 5.74 5.44 7.45
N LEU A 12 6.99 5.83 7.72
CA LEU A 12 7.53 5.86 9.08
C LEU A 12 6.89 6.96 9.95
N ALA A 13 6.47 8.08 9.36
CA ALA A 13 5.73 9.11 10.07
C ALA A 13 4.30 8.66 10.42
N ALA A 14 3.63 7.93 9.53
CA ALA A 14 2.30 7.39 9.72
C ALA A 14 2.29 6.16 10.66
N TYR A 15 3.37 5.39 10.65
CA TYR A 15 3.54 4.14 11.39
C TYR A 15 4.81 4.14 12.26
N PRO A 16 4.83 4.90 13.37
CA PRO A 16 6.01 5.02 14.23
C PRO A 16 6.47 3.71 14.87
N ASP A 17 5.56 2.73 15.01
CA ASP A 17 5.87 1.40 15.52
C ASP A 17 6.82 0.63 14.60
N VAL A 18 6.72 0.84 13.28
CA VAL A 18 7.68 0.29 12.30
C VAL A 18 9.05 0.93 12.46
N GLY A 19 9.10 2.25 12.68
CA GLY A 19 10.35 2.94 13.00
C GLY A 19 10.99 2.43 14.29
N ALA A 20 10.17 2.13 15.30
CA ALA A 20 10.65 1.62 16.59
C ALA A 20 11.15 0.17 16.54
N CYS A 21 10.62 -0.66 15.62
CA CYS A 21 11.08 -2.05 15.46
C CYS A 21 12.40 -2.15 14.68
N GLY A 22 12.81 -1.09 13.99
CA GLY A 22 14.09 -1.01 13.27
C GLY A 22 14.12 -1.81 11.96
N MET A 23 12.97 -2.30 11.48
CA MET A 23 12.84 -2.95 10.18
C MET A 23 12.88 -1.92 9.05
N ASP A 24 13.36 -2.33 7.87
CA ASP A 24 13.22 -1.50 6.68
C ASP A 24 11.73 -1.27 6.36
N PRO A 25 11.29 -0.03 6.12
CA PRO A 25 9.87 0.27 5.93
C PRO A 25 9.28 -0.38 4.67
N VAL A 26 10.07 -0.53 3.59
CA VAL A 26 9.60 -1.21 2.37
C VAL A 26 9.45 -2.70 2.66
N GLU A 27 10.44 -3.31 3.30
CA GLU A 27 10.37 -4.72 3.71
C GLU A 27 9.15 -4.98 4.59
N HIS A 28 8.95 -4.14 5.61
CA HIS A 28 7.78 -4.23 6.48
C HIS A 28 6.49 -4.15 5.68
N PHE A 29 6.35 -3.15 4.81
CA PHE A 29 5.13 -3.00 4.01
C PHE A 29 4.86 -4.21 3.12
N MET A 30 5.89 -4.72 2.45
CA MET A 30 5.78 -5.83 1.50
C MET A 30 5.45 -7.18 2.17
N THR A 31 5.78 -7.34 3.45
CA THR A 31 5.64 -8.62 4.17
C THR A 31 4.52 -8.60 5.21
N HIS A 32 4.23 -7.45 5.82
CA HIS A 32 3.26 -7.29 6.91
C HIS A 32 2.28 -6.14 6.65
N GLY A 33 2.79 -4.97 6.28
CA GLY A 33 2.01 -3.73 6.27
C GLY A 33 0.75 -3.80 5.41
N TYR A 34 0.82 -4.33 4.18
CA TYR A 34 -0.38 -4.43 3.35
C TYR A 34 -1.43 -5.41 3.91
N LEU A 35 -1.01 -6.47 4.63
CA LEU A 35 -1.89 -7.42 5.29
C LEU A 35 -2.54 -6.80 6.53
N GLU A 36 -1.82 -5.89 7.19
CA GLU A 36 -2.32 -5.05 8.29
C GLU A 36 -3.21 -3.90 7.81
N GLY A 37 -3.40 -3.74 6.49
CA GLY A 37 -4.19 -2.67 5.89
C GLY A 37 -3.52 -1.30 5.93
N ARG A 38 -2.18 -1.26 6.09
CA ARG A 38 -1.41 -0.01 6.09
C ARG A 38 -1.20 0.51 4.67
N ASP A 39 -1.15 1.82 4.54
CA ASP A 39 -1.00 2.50 3.27
C ASP A 39 0.49 2.72 2.95
N PRO A 40 0.93 2.58 1.69
CA PRO A 40 2.34 2.76 1.31
C PRO A 40 2.76 4.23 1.13
N ASN A 41 1.78 5.13 1.00
CA ASN A 41 1.97 6.56 0.80
C ASN A 41 0.67 7.33 1.09
N GLY A 42 0.75 8.66 1.07
CA GLY A 42 -0.38 9.54 1.31
C GLY A 42 -1.46 9.58 0.21
N HIS A 43 -1.34 8.82 -0.88
CA HIS A 43 -2.21 8.89 -2.07
C HIS A 43 -2.89 7.55 -2.44
N PHE A 44 -2.41 6.43 -1.91
CA PHE A 44 -2.95 5.09 -2.14
C PHE A 44 -3.52 4.56 -0.83
N SER A 45 -4.78 4.11 -0.83
CA SER A 45 -5.37 3.41 0.30
C SER A 45 -5.46 1.92 0.00
N VAL A 46 -4.80 1.07 0.81
CA VAL A 46 -4.93 -0.40 0.71
C VAL A 46 -6.38 -0.84 0.93
N GLY A 47 -7.01 -0.34 1.99
CA GLY A 47 -8.38 -0.75 2.36
C GLY A 47 -9.40 -0.40 1.27
N GLU A 48 -9.44 0.87 0.85
CA GLU A 48 -10.34 1.33 -0.21
C GLU A 48 -10.08 0.64 -1.56
N TYR A 49 -8.80 0.41 -1.92
CA TYR A 49 -8.47 -0.30 -3.15
C TYR A 49 -8.97 -1.74 -3.13
N ILE A 50 -8.79 -2.50 -2.04
CA ILE A 50 -9.34 -3.85 -1.91
C ILE A 50 -10.88 -3.81 -1.96
N ALA A 51 -11.52 -2.88 -1.24
CA ALA A 51 -12.98 -2.78 -1.20
C ALA A 51 -13.60 -2.47 -2.57
N ALA A 52 -12.91 -1.66 -3.40
CA ALA A 52 -13.32 -1.33 -4.75
C ALA A 52 -13.03 -2.46 -5.77
N ASN A 53 -12.13 -3.40 -5.44
CA ASN A 53 -11.62 -4.43 -6.33
C ASN A 53 -11.69 -5.82 -5.67
N PRO A 54 -12.91 -6.33 -5.41
CA PRO A 54 -13.10 -7.61 -4.71
C PRO A 54 -12.65 -8.83 -5.52
N ASP A 55 -12.31 -8.64 -6.79
CA ASP A 55 -11.70 -9.64 -7.67
C ASP A 55 -10.25 -9.96 -7.30
N ILE A 56 -9.58 -9.09 -6.55
CA ILE A 56 -8.17 -9.27 -6.16
C ILE A 56 -8.09 -10.13 -4.90
N PRO A 57 -7.41 -11.30 -4.94
CA PRO A 57 -7.17 -12.10 -3.74
C PRO A 57 -6.39 -11.31 -2.68
N LEU A 58 -6.81 -11.43 -1.41
CA LEU A 58 -6.12 -10.77 -0.27
C LEU A 58 -4.66 -11.24 -0.07
N THR A 59 -4.28 -12.35 -0.70
CA THR A 59 -2.90 -12.85 -0.70
C THR A 59 -1.98 -12.04 -1.62
N ILE A 60 -2.53 -11.26 -2.56
CA ILE A 60 -1.77 -10.39 -3.46
C ILE A 60 -1.59 -9.03 -2.78
N ASN A 61 -0.37 -8.49 -2.82
CA ASN A 61 -0.12 -7.14 -2.38
C ASN A 61 -0.89 -6.15 -3.31
N PRO A 62 -1.89 -5.42 -2.78
CA PRO A 62 -2.77 -4.58 -3.59
C PRO A 62 -2.05 -3.40 -4.22
N PHE A 63 -1.01 -2.88 -3.56
CA PHE A 63 -0.19 -1.80 -4.10
C PHE A 63 0.63 -2.27 -5.30
N LEU A 64 1.22 -3.46 -5.21
CA LEU A 64 1.94 -4.05 -6.34
C LEU A 64 0.98 -4.35 -7.50
N HIS A 65 -0.21 -4.88 -7.22
CA HIS A 65 -1.24 -5.07 -8.24
C HIS A 65 -1.61 -3.74 -8.92
N PHE A 66 -1.79 -2.67 -8.15
CA PHE A 66 -2.09 -1.35 -8.71
C PHE A 66 -0.99 -0.86 -9.65
N ILE A 67 0.28 -0.95 -9.23
CA ILE A 67 1.42 -0.53 -10.05
C ILE A 67 1.49 -1.33 -11.36
N MET A 68 1.28 -2.64 -11.31
CA MET A 68 1.43 -3.52 -12.48
C MET A 68 0.23 -3.50 -13.42
N HIS A 69 -0.99 -3.30 -12.89
CA HIS A 69 -2.24 -3.46 -13.63
C HIS A 69 -3.21 -2.30 -13.38
N GLY A 70 -3.53 -2.04 -12.11
CA GLY A 70 -4.64 -1.16 -11.74
C GLY A 70 -4.53 0.28 -12.25
N ALA A 71 -3.31 0.81 -12.33
CA ALA A 71 -3.06 2.15 -12.87
C ALA A 71 -3.38 2.25 -14.37
N ALA A 72 -3.01 1.23 -15.15
CA ALA A 72 -3.32 1.16 -16.58
C ALA A 72 -4.81 0.87 -16.83
N GLU A 73 -5.46 0.15 -15.92
CA GLU A 73 -6.90 -0.14 -15.94
C GLU A 73 -7.76 1.03 -15.44
N GLY A 74 -7.16 2.09 -14.89
CA GLY A 74 -7.89 3.24 -14.34
C GLY A 74 -8.64 2.93 -13.04
N ARG A 75 -8.21 1.93 -12.27
CA ARG A 75 -8.83 1.56 -10.99
C ARG A 75 -8.67 2.70 -9.96
N PRO A 76 -9.71 3.03 -9.18
CA PRO A 76 -9.66 4.12 -8.23
C PRO A 76 -8.77 3.80 -7.03
N LEU A 77 -8.08 4.83 -6.52
CA LEU A 77 -7.16 4.74 -5.39
C LEU A 77 -7.81 5.07 -4.06
N ARG A 78 -8.80 5.96 -4.13
CA ARG A 78 -9.67 6.38 -3.04
C ARG A 78 -11.07 6.64 -3.57
N ARG A 79 -12.06 6.57 -2.70
CA ARG A 79 -13.46 6.93 -2.97
C ARG A 79 -13.80 8.33 -2.51
#